data_AF-A0A8C6JDV6-F1
#
_entry.id   AF-A0A8C6JDV6-F1
#
_cell.length_a   1.000
_cell.length_b   1.000
_cell.length_c   1.000
_cell.angle_alpha   90.00
_cell.angle_beta   90.00
_cell.angle_gamma   90.00
#
_symmetry.space_group_name_H-M   'P 1'
#
loop_
_entity.id
_entity.type
_entity.pdbx_description
1 polymer ?
#
loop_
_entity_poly.entity_id
_entity_poly.type
_entity_poly.pdbx_seq_one_letter_code
_entity_poly.pdbx_strand_id
1 'polypeptide(L)'
;MHLTTVSEDSHSWRVYAGILNQNEMIIKNGYKVQQIISHPDYDTDSKDNDVALMKLETSLSFTDTVQPVCLPNPGMMFEPDQECWISGWGAESKTSNNLNYVRVSLIEQSTCNSIFVYNGAILPTMICAGYLEGGIDSCQVSIPHYHLIII
;
A
#
# COMPACT_ATOMS: atom_id res chain seq x y z
N MET A 1 4.29 5.29 -5.77
CA MET A 1 4.51 5.92 -7.10
C MET A 1 4.76 4.91 -8.23
N HIS A 2 5.14 3.66 -7.93
CA HIS A 2 5.19 2.59 -8.95
C HIS A 2 3.86 2.43 -9.73
N LEU A 3 2.71 2.76 -9.13
CA LEU A 3 1.41 2.80 -9.81
C LEU A 3 1.30 3.96 -10.82
N THR A 4 1.85 5.14 -10.54
CA THR A 4 1.75 6.32 -11.41
C THR A 4 2.86 6.38 -12.46
N THR A 5 3.94 5.60 -12.31
CA THR A 5 4.91 5.35 -13.39
C THR A 5 4.29 4.62 -14.59
N VAL A 6 3.08 4.06 -14.44
CA VAL A 6 2.30 3.45 -15.53
C VAL A 6 1.60 4.51 -16.40
N SER A 7 1.12 5.61 -15.80
CA SER A 7 0.50 6.74 -16.50
C SER A 7 0.30 7.92 -15.55
N GLU A 8 0.88 9.08 -15.91
CA GLU A 8 0.61 10.35 -15.23
C GLU A 8 -0.71 11.00 -15.68
N ASP A 9 -1.35 10.48 -16.73
CA ASP A 9 -2.62 11.02 -17.21
C ASP A 9 -3.76 10.62 -16.27
N SER A 10 -4.26 11.59 -15.49
CA SER A 10 -5.37 11.38 -14.58
C SER A 10 -6.63 10.82 -15.28
N HIS A 11 -6.83 11.08 -16.58
CA HIS A 11 -8.02 10.64 -17.30
C HIS A 11 -8.08 9.12 -17.50
N SER A 12 -6.92 8.45 -17.54
CA SER A 12 -6.85 6.99 -17.65
C SER A 12 -7.23 6.26 -16.36
N TRP A 13 -7.30 6.98 -15.23
CA TRP A 13 -7.53 6.37 -13.93
C TRP A 13 -9.00 6.42 -13.49
N ARG A 14 -9.41 5.37 -12.79
CA ARG A 14 -10.69 5.29 -12.08
C ARG A 14 -10.44 4.81 -10.67
N VAL A 15 -11.09 5.44 -9.70
CA VAL A 15 -11.05 5.04 -8.29
C VAL A 15 -12.38 4.42 -7.91
N TYR A 16 -12.36 3.32 -7.20
CA TYR A 16 -13.54 2.63 -6.69
C TYR A 16 -13.50 2.61 -5.17
N ALA A 17 -14.64 2.87 -4.52
CA ALA A 17 -14.76 2.92 -3.07
C ALA A 17 -15.98 2.13 -2.60
N GLY A 18 -15.90 1.56 -1.39
CA GLY A 18 -16.99 0.78 -0.79
C GLY A 18 -17.29 -0.54 -1.53
N ILE A 19 -16.26 -1.14 -2.13
CA ILE A 19 -16.32 -2.41 -2.86
C ILE A 19 -15.41 -3.40 -2.15
N LEU A 20 -15.89 -4.63 -1.98
CA LEU A 20 -15.08 -5.75 -1.49
C LEU A 20 -14.83 -6.79 -2.57
N ASN A 21 -15.71 -6.90 -3.58
CA ASN A 21 -15.52 -7.84 -4.68
C ASN A 21 -15.15 -7.10 -5.98
N GLN A 22 -14.01 -7.44 -6.59
CA GLN A 22 -13.51 -6.80 -7.82
C GLN A 22 -14.52 -6.85 -8.98
N ASN A 23 -15.36 -7.88 -9.06
CA ASN A 23 -16.38 -7.97 -10.11
C ASN A 23 -17.41 -6.84 -10.02
N GLU A 24 -17.59 -6.21 -8.85
CA GLU A 24 -18.43 -5.02 -8.73
C GLU A 24 -17.88 -3.83 -9.53
N MET A 25 -16.57 -3.78 -9.80
CA MET A 25 -15.95 -2.72 -10.61
C MET A 25 -16.37 -2.76 -12.08
N ILE A 26 -16.86 -3.92 -12.56
CA ILE A 26 -17.42 -4.09 -13.91
C ILE A 26 -18.81 -3.45 -14.02
N ILE A 27 -19.56 -3.47 -12.91
CA ILE A 27 -20.97 -3.05 -12.87
C ILE A 27 -21.10 -1.60 -12.40
N LYS A 28 -20.25 -1.18 -11.46
CA LYS A 28 -20.26 0.17 -10.89
C LYS A 28 -19.43 1.12 -11.75
N ASN A 29 -19.87 2.38 -11.84
CA ASN A 29 -19.04 3.44 -12.41
C ASN A 29 -18.03 3.91 -11.37
N GLY A 30 -16.74 3.80 -11.69
CA GLY A 30 -15.67 4.36 -10.88
C GLY A 30 -15.65 5.89 -10.92
N TYR A 31 -15.08 6.49 -9.88
CA TYR A 31 -14.85 7.93 -9.77
C TYR A 31 -13.71 8.35 -10.68
N LYS A 32 -13.92 9.43 -11.43
CA LYS A 32 -12.88 10.04 -12.26
C LYS A 32 -11.86 10.77 -11.39
N VAL A 33 -10.62 10.75 -11.87
CA VAL A 33 -9.50 11.39 -11.20
C VAL A 33 -9.26 12.74 -11.88
N GLN A 34 -9.33 13.83 -11.12
CA GLN A 34 -9.01 15.16 -11.60
C GLN A 34 -7.50 15.34 -11.75
N GLN A 35 -6.75 14.92 -10.73
CA GLN A 35 -5.32 15.19 -10.66
C GLN A 35 -4.61 14.10 -9.86
N ILE A 36 -3.40 13.76 -10.30
CA ILE A 36 -2.45 12.93 -9.56
C ILE A 36 -1.33 13.86 -9.10
N ILE A 37 -1.01 13.82 -7.81
CA ILE A 37 0.00 14.67 -7.17
C ILE A 37 1.04 13.75 -6.54
N SER A 38 2.13 13.55 -7.27
CA SER A 38 3.30 12.80 -6.81
C SER A 38 4.09 13.58 -5.76
N HIS A 39 4.76 12.88 -4.84
CA HIS A 39 5.72 13.52 -3.95
C HIS A 39 6.83 14.21 -4.79
N PRO A 40 7.16 15.49 -4.52
CA PRO A 40 8.12 16.24 -5.33
C PRO A 40 9.54 15.66 -5.28
N ASP A 41 9.90 15.05 -4.16
CA ASP A 41 11.22 14.44 -3.93
C ASP A 41 11.23 12.92 -4.11
N TYR A 42 10.28 12.36 -4.88
CA TYR A 42 10.32 10.93 -5.20
C TYR A 42 11.52 10.59 -6.07
N ASP A 43 12.24 9.55 -5.67
CA ASP A 43 13.42 9.07 -6.38
C ASP A 43 13.17 7.70 -7.00
N THR A 44 13.31 7.60 -8.32
CA THR A 44 12.99 6.38 -9.07
C THR A 44 13.96 5.24 -8.81
N ASP A 45 15.18 5.51 -8.39
CA ASP A 45 16.23 4.51 -8.26
C ASP A 45 16.19 3.86 -6.88
N SER A 46 16.16 4.70 -5.84
CA SER A 46 16.10 4.31 -4.43
C SER A 46 14.68 3.99 -3.94
N LYS A 47 13.65 4.41 -4.69
CA LYS A 47 12.23 4.36 -4.28
C LYS A 47 11.94 5.23 -3.04
N ASP A 48 12.79 6.21 -2.76
CA ASP A 48 12.55 7.14 -1.67
C ASP A 48 11.29 7.98 -1.95
N ASN A 49 10.53 8.29 -0.89
CA ASN A 49 9.30 9.06 -0.93
C ASN A 49 8.23 8.50 -1.90
N ASP A 50 7.99 7.18 -1.88
CA ASP A 50 7.06 6.47 -2.78
C ASP A 50 5.55 6.74 -2.52
N VAL A 51 5.16 7.99 -2.32
CA VAL A 51 3.79 8.41 -1.99
C VAL A 51 3.21 9.35 -3.06
N ALA A 52 1.90 9.24 -3.30
CA ALA A 52 1.16 10.14 -4.19
C ALA A 52 -0.28 10.33 -3.72
N LEU A 53 -0.89 11.45 -4.08
CA LEU A 53 -2.30 11.75 -3.82
C LEU A 53 -3.08 11.73 -5.13
N MET A 54 -4.27 11.14 -5.10
CA MET A 54 -5.22 11.18 -6.23
C MET A 54 -6.42 12.03 -5.84
N LYS A 55 -6.57 13.19 -6.48
CA LYS A 55 -7.70 14.07 -6.29
C LYS A 55 -8.83 13.65 -7.23
N LEU A 56 -9.99 13.32 -6.67
CA LEU A 56 -11.18 12.97 -7.44
C LEU A 56 -11.83 14.20 -8.06
N GLU A 57 -12.46 14.04 -9.23
CA GLU A 57 -13.25 15.09 -9.89
C GLU A 57 -14.51 15.43 -9.08
N THR A 58 -15.12 14.42 -8.45
CA THR A 58 -16.25 14.56 -7.54
C THR A 58 -15.92 13.99 -6.18
N SER A 59 -16.35 14.67 -5.11
CA SER A 59 -16.14 14.21 -3.73
C SER A 59 -16.91 12.92 -3.46
N LEU A 60 -16.30 12.01 -2.71
CA LEU A 60 -16.98 10.83 -2.18
C LEU A 60 -17.99 11.23 -1.11
N SER A 61 -19.15 10.59 -1.12
CA SER A 61 -20.09 10.62 0.00
C SER A 61 -19.69 9.53 1.01
N PHE A 62 -19.56 9.91 2.28
CA PHE A 62 -19.27 8.93 3.33
C PHE A 62 -20.52 8.13 3.70
N THR A 63 -20.32 6.82 3.86
CA THR A 63 -21.35 5.83 4.14
C THR A 63 -20.77 4.77 5.08
N ASP A 64 -21.58 3.80 5.50
CA ASP A 64 -21.10 2.68 6.33
C ASP A 64 -19.98 1.85 5.66
N THR A 65 -19.83 1.94 4.33
CA THR A 65 -18.79 1.22 3.57
C THR A 65 -17.71 2.14 2.98
N VAL A 66 -17.86 3.46 3.12
CA VAL A 66 -16.90 4.46 2.60
C VAL A 66 -16.59 5.44 3.72
N GLN A 67 -15.40 5.30 4.30
CA GLN A 67 -14.89 6.15 5.37
C GLN A 67 -13.43 6.52 5.12
N PRO A 68 -12.97 7.70 5.56
CA PRO A 68 -11.56 8.07 5.48
C PRO A 68 -10.72 7.29 6.48
N VAL A 69 -9.44 7.10 6.16
CA VAL A 69 -8.43 6.60 7.09
C VAL A 69 -7.75 7.78 7.82
N CYS A 70 -7.29 7.54 9.05
CA CYS A 70 -6.50 8.54 9.78
C CYS A 70 -5.06 8.57 9.24
N LEU A 71 -4.45 9.75 9.26
CA LEU A 71 -3.01 9.91 9.01
C LEU A 71 -2.25 9.93 10.34
N PRO A 72 -1.02 9.39 10.40
CA PRO A 72 -0.17 9.55 11.57
C PRO A 72 0.18 11.03 11.79
N ASN A 73 0.36 11.40 13.06
CA ASN A 73 0.81 12.75 13.40
C ASN A 73 2.27 12.93 12.98
N PRO A 74 2.71 14.15 12.60
CA PRO A 74 4.11 14.43 12.35
C PRO A 74 4.99 14.02 13.54
N GLY A 75 6.04 13.23 13.29
CA GLY A 75 6.94 12.73 14.32
C GLY A 75 6.39 11.59 15.18
N MET A 76 5.22 11.02 14.83
CA MET A 76 4.75 9.78 15.42
C MET A 76 5.75 8.66 15.11
N MET A 77 6.27 8.04 16.16
CA MET A 77 7.09 6.84 16.04
C MET A 77 6.19 5.62 16.10
N PHE A 78 6.48 4.64 15.27
CA PHE A 78 5.80 3.35 15.31
C PHE A 78 6.60 2.40 16.21
N GLU A 79 5.93 1.83 17.20
CA GLU A 79 6.58 0.88 18.10
C GLU A 79 6.75 -0.48 17.41
N PRO A 80 7.91 -1.14 17.55
CA PRO A 80 8.09 -2.52 17.12
C PRO A 80 7.03 -3.44 17.73
N ASP A 81 6.75 -4.56 17.05
CA ASP A 81 5.76 -5.57 17.45
C ASP A 81 4.30 -5.08 17.51
N GLN A 82 4.04 -3.81 17.17
CA GLN A 82 2.68 -3.32 17.02
C GLN A 82 1.99 -4.04 15.86
N GLU A 83 0.83 -4.64 16.13
CA GLU A 83 0.02 -5.29 15.10
C GLU A 83 -0.60 -4.24 14.17
N CYS A 84 -0.54 -4.50 12.87
CA CYS A 84 -1.21 -3.73 11.84
C CYS A 84 -1.85 -4.65 10.79
N TRP A 85 -2.68 -4.06 9.94
CA TRP A 85 -3.45 -4.78 8.92
C TRP A 85 -3.07 -4.30 7.54
N ILE A 86 -2.92 -5.25 6.63
CA ILE A 86 -2.67 -4.98 5.22
C ILE A 86 -3.79 -5.64 4.44
N SER A 87 -4.43 -4.87 3.56
CA SER A 87 -5.55 -5.33 2.76
C SER A 87 -5.29 -5.11 1.28
N GLY A 88 -5.74 -6.04 0.45
CA GLY A 88 -5.62 -5.94 -1.00
C GLY A 88 -6.23 -7.13 -1.71
N TRP A 89 -6.35 -7.00 -3.03
CA TRP A 89 -6.86 -8.08 -3.88
C TRP A 89 -5.75 -8.95 -4.50
N GLY A 90 -4.47 -8.64 -4.26
CA GLY A 90 -3.31 -9.33 -4.81
C GLY A 90 -2.88 -8.84 -6.20
N ALA A 91 -1.83 -9.44 -6.76
CA ALA A 91 -1.25 -9.07 -8.06
C ALA A 91 -1.33 -10.21 -9.09
N GLU A 92 -1.53 -9.80 -10.35
CA GLU A 92 -1.53 -10.51 -11.66
C GLU A 92 -1.78 -12.04 -11.70
N SER A 93 -1.00 -12.87 -11.00
CA SER A 93 -1.11 -14.34 -11.05
C SER A 93 -1.93 -14.96 -9.90
N LYS A 94 -2.21 -14.19 -8.84
CA LYS A 94 -2.98 -14.64 -7.65
C LYS A 94 -3.98 -13.58 -7.19
N THR A 95 -4.68 -12.95 -8.13
CA THR A 95 -5.75 -12.00 -7.80
C THR A 95 -6.98 -12.73 -7.24
N SER A 96 -7.40 -12.34 -6.04
CA SER A 96 -8.67 -12.76 -5.46
C SER A 96 -9.77 -11.80 -5.89
N ASN A 97 -10.95 -12.33 -6.20
CA ASN A 97 -12.11 -11.48 -6.45
C ASN A 97 -12.55 -10.77 -5.18
N ASN A 98 -12.46 -11.40 -4.01
CA ASN A 98 -12.79 -10.78 -2.73
C ASN A 98 -11.56 -10.10 -2.12
N LEU A 99 -11.76 -8.95 -1.47
CA LEU A 99 -10.73 -8.23 -0.73
C LEU A 99 -10.23 -9.13 0.39
N ASN A 100 -8.92 -9.38 0.40
CA ASN A 100 -8.28 -10.08 1.48
C ASN A 100 -7.60 -9.08 2.40
N TYR A 101 -7.37 -9.53 3.62
CA TYR A 101 -6.61 -8.79 4.59
C TYR A 101 -5.79 -9.75 5.44
N VAL A 102 -4.67 -9.27 5.96
CA VAL A 102 -3.79 -10.04 6.81
C VAL A 102 -3.26 -9.16 7.93
N ARG A 103 -3.08 -9.79 9.09
CA ARG A 103 -2.45 -9.17 10.24
C ARG A 103 -0.96 -9.42 10.20
N VAL A 104 -0.18 -8.38 10.40
CA VAL A 104 1.28 -8.42 10.47
C VAL A 104 1.77 -7.59 11.64
N SER A 105 3.04 -7.76 12.03
CA SER A 105 3.66 -6.96 13.09
C SER A 105 4.67 -5.99 12.50
N LEU A 106 4.76 -4.79 13.06
CA LEU A 106 5.82 -3.85 12.70
C LEU A 106 7.17 -4.38 13.15
N ILE A 107 8.17 -4.22 12.30
CA ILE A 107 9.53 -4.67 12.55
C ILE A 107 10.42 -3.45 12.68
N GLU A 108 11.26 -3.46 13.71
CA GLU A 108 12.21 -2.39 13.94
C GLU A 108 13.10 -2.18 12.71
N GLN A 109 13.24 -0.92 12.28
CA GLN A 109 13.99 -0.58 11.08
C GLN A 109 15.43 -1.07 11.13
N SER A 110 16.08 -1.05 12.31
CA SER A 110 17.44 -1.58 12.50
C SER A 110 17.55 -3.08 12.20
N THR A 111 16.52 -3.85 12.59
CA THR A 111 16.43 -5.29 12.35
C THR A 111 16.16 -5.57 10.88
N CYS A 112 15.20 -4.85 10.30
CA CYS A 112 14.84 -4.97 8.89
C CYS A 112 15.99 -4.57 7.96
N ASN A 113 16.73 -3.51 8.32
CA ASN A 113 17.83 -2.99 7.52
C ASN A 113 19.18 -3.68 7.80
N SER A 114 19.17 -4.76 8.57
CA SER A 114 20.36 -5.55 8.85
C SER A 114 20.94 -6.19 7.58
N ILE A 115 22.23 -6.52 7.60
CA ILE A 115 22.95 -7.19 6.51
C ILE A 115 22.30 -8.50 6.04
N PHE A 116 21.58 -9.18 6.93
CA PHE A 116 20.96 -10.47 6.65
C PHE A 116 19.57 -10.36 5.99
N VAL A 117 18.98 -9.17 5.96
CA VAL A 117 17.60 -8.94 5.49
C VAL A 117 17.60 -8.04 4.26
N TYR A 118 17.75 -6.72 4.44
CA TYR A 118 17.78 -5.75 3.33
C TYR A 118 19.13 -5.08 3.10
N ASN A 119 20.13 -5.36 3.94
CA ASN A 119 21.52 -4.92 3.75
C ASN A 119 21.66 -3.41 3.47
N GLY A 120 21.06 -2.58 4.31
CA GLY A 120 21.14 -1.12 4.18
C GLY A 120 20.20 -0.49 3.16
N ALA A 121 19.37 -1.27 2.45
CA ALA A 121 18.48 -0.75 1.42
C ALA A 121 17.22 -0.02 1.96
N ILE A 122 16.87 -0.19 3.24
CA ILE A 122 15.71 0.48 3.85
C ILE A 122 16.08 1.90 4.25
N LEU A 123 15.34 2.87 3.72
CA LEU A 123 15.52 4.30 4.00
C LEU A 123 14.70 4.75 5.22
N PRO A 124 15.05 5.88 5.88
CA PRO A 124 14.30 6.42 7.02
C PRO A 124 12.82 6.72 6.75
N THR A 125 12.47 6.93 5.49
CA THR A 125 11.11 7.17 4.98
C THR A 125 10.28 5.90 4.80
N MET A 126 10.88 4.72 5.02
CA MET A 126 10.27 3.41 4.80
C MET A 126 10.06 2.66 6.11
N ILE A 127 8.97 1.91 6.20
CA ILE A 127 8.61 1.08 7.36
C ILE A 127 8.55 -0.38 6.95
N CYS A 128 8.97 -1.28 7.86
CA CYS A 128 8.88 -2.71 7.64
C CYS A 128 7.78 -3.36 8.48
N ALA A 129 7.01 -4.25 7.87
CA ALA A 129 6.02 -5.06 8.56
C ALA A 129 6.01 -6.51 8.02
N GLY A 130 5.77 -7.48 8.89
CA GLY A 130 5.70 -8.89 8.52
C GLY A 130 6.13 -9.84 9.64
N TYR A 131 6.59 -11.01 9.23
CA TYR A 131 7.18 -12.01 10.12
C TYR A 131 8.52 -12.44 9.53
N LEU A 132 9.60 -12.33 10.31
CA LEU A 132 10.93 -12.75 9.85
C LEU A 132 10.97 -14.24 9.52
N GLU A 133 10.14 -15.07 10.15
CA GLU A 133 10.04 -16.50 9.82
C GLU A 133 9.38 -16.76 8.45
N GLY A 134 8.85 -15.72 7.79
CA GLY A 134 8.15 -15.79 6.50
C GLY A 134 6.68 -16.23 6.64
N GLY A 135 6.08 -16.65 5.52
CA GLY A 135 4.75 -17.26 5.47
C GLY A 135 3.59 -16.31 5.06
N ILE A 136 3.74 -15.01 5.27
CA ILE A 136 2.73 -13.98 4.92
C ILE A 136 3.43 -12.84 4.15
N ASP A 137 2.98 -12.54 2.93
CA ASP A 137 3.45 -11.43 2.11
C ASP A 137 2.28 -10.65 1.46
N SER A 138 2.49 -9.35 1.22
CA SER A 138 1.61 -8.41 0.52
C SER A 138 1.16 -8.90 -0.86
N CYS A 139 2.05 -9.56 -1.60
CA CYS A 139 1.78 -10.03 -2.96
C CYS A 139 1.33 -11.49 -3.02
N GLN A 140 1.60 -12.28 -1.97
CA GLN A 140 1.25 -13.70 -1.91
C GLN A 140 0.88 -14.10 -0.48
N VAL A 141 -0.38 -14.51 -0.28
CA VAL A 141 -0.84 -15.15 0.98
C VAL A 141 -0.26 -16.58 1.13
N SER A 142 0.96 -16.83 0.66
CA SER A 142 1.71 -18.09 0.82
C SER A 142 3.03 -18.03 0.05
N ILE A 143 4.18 -18.14 0.75
CA ILE A 143 5.41 -18.91 0.40
C ILE A 143 6.51 -18.67 1.48
N PRO A 144 7.43 -19.63 1.75
CA PRO A 144 8.20 -19.72 2.99
C PRO A 144 9.64 -19.19 2.85
N HIS A 145 9.82 -17.96 2.38
CA HIS A 145 11.08 -17.22 2.49
C HIS A 145 10.77 -15.79 2.92
N TYR A 146 11.64 -15.17 3.70
CA TYR A 146 11.55 -13.79 4.24
C TYR A 146 10.91 -12.82 3.24
N HIS A 147 9.63 -12.51 3.39
CA HIS A 147 8.96 -11.47 2.61
C HIS A 147 8.43 -10.45 3.61
N LEU A 148 9.03 -9.27 3.55
CA LEU A 148 8.70 -8.12 4.38
C LEU A 148 8.00 -7.11 3.49
N ILE A 149 7.05 -6.41 4.08
CA ILE A 149 6.29 -5.39 3.39
C ILE A 149 6.96 -4.07 3.75
N ILE A 150 7.56 -3.44 2.74
CA ILE A 150 8.10 -2.10 2.82
C ILE A 150 6.95 -1.15 2.47
N ILE A 151 6.58 -0.29 3.42
CA ILE A 151 5.56 0.75 3.27
C ILE A 151 6.27 2.10 3.19
#